data_AF-A0A1R4AC23-F1
#
_entry.id   AF-A0A1R4AC23-F1
#
_cell.length_a   1.000
_cell.length_b   1.000
_cell.length_c   1.000
_cell.angle_alpha   90.00
_cell.angle_beta   90.00
_cell.angle_gamma   90.00
#
_symmetry.space_group_name_H-M   'P 1'
#
loop_
_entity.id
_entity.type
_entity.pdbx_description
1 polymer ?
#
loop_
_entity_poly.entity_id
_entity_poly.type
_entity_poly.pdbx_seq_one_letter_code
_entity_poly.pdbx_strand_id
1 'polypeptide(L)'
;MDDDYSLSNQYVEYLKLIKDNWSSCHAAKVLSFELICYLEQRFLQLSAPLRVRILTSFLYIKESIRVNCCDKILKILELGETDSNEWVRKMSRLSRPYIKTGIMDLKETDTETAFRIINFLDDKQNNDGCEYAVKPGLEYVHICDISDTQVNHGDEYTLFMPRRNFDIIGAKIEKKALSCIH
;
A
#
# COMPACT_ATOMS: atom_id res chain seq x y z
N MET A 1 23.16 15.73 -29.61
CA MET A 1 23.93 14.61 -29.01
C MET A 1 23.99 14.72 -27.48
N ASP A 2 23.83 15.91 -26.89
CA ASP A 2 23.90 16.09 -25.43
C ASP A 2 22.68 15.58 -24.64
N ASP A 3 21.46 15.63 -25.21
CA ASP A 3 20.23 15.28 -24.48
C ASP A 3 20.12 13.80 -24.12
N ASP A 4 20.55 12.90 -25.01
CA ASP A 4 20.50 11.44 -24.77
C ASP A 4 21.54 11.00 -23.73
N TYR A 5 22.72 11.63 -23.74
CA TYR A 5 23.74 11.41 -22.71
C TYR A 5 23.28 11.92 -21.34
N SER A 6 22.61 13.07 -21.31
CA SER A 6 22.01 13.63 -20.09
C SER A 6 20.93 12.71 -19.50
N LEU A 7 20.02 12.20 -20.33
CA LEU A 7 18.94 11.30 -19.87
C LEU A 7 19.48 9.94 -19.41
N SER A 8 20.48 9.39 -20.12
CA SER A 8 21.16 8.16 -19.71
C SER A 8 21.83 8.32 -18.34
N ASN A 9 22.48 9.47 -18.07
CA ASN A 9 23.07 9.75 -16.77
C ASN A 9 22.01 9.87 -15.66
N GLN A 10 20.88 10.52 -15.93
CA GLN A 10 19.75 10.59 -14.99
C GLN A 10 19.20 9.20 -14.68
N TYR A 11 19.10 8.33 -15.70
CA TYR A 11 18.68 6.94 -15.51
C TYR A 11 19.67 6.15 -14.64
N VAL A 12 20.97 6.28 -14.87
CA VAL A 12 22.00 5.65 -14.02
C VAL A 12 21.90 6.15 -12.58
N GLU A 13 21.70 7.44 -12.38
CA GLU A 13 21.56 8.02 -11.04
C GLU A 13 20.29 7.53 -10.34
N TYR A 14 19.17 7.46 -11.06
CA TYR A 14 17.94 6.84 -10.55
C TYR A 14 18.16 5.37 -10.16
N LEU A 15 18.87 4.58 -10.99
CA LEU A 15 19.18 3.19 -10.68
C LEU A 15 20.03 3.05 -9.41
N LYS A 16 21.01 3.94 -9.18
CA LYS A 16 21.78 3.96 -7.93
C LYS A 16 20.88 4.24 -6.72
N LEU A 17 19.98 5.22 -6.83
CA LEU A 17 19.04 5.55 -5.75
C LEU A 17 18.16 4.38 -5.34
N ILE A 18 17.73 3.53 -6.29
CA ILE A 18 16.93 2.34 -5.98
C ILE A 18 17.79 1.09 -5.69
N LYS A 19 19.07 1.04 -6.06
CA LYS A 19 19.92 -0.13 -5.79
C LYS A 19 20.24 -0.28 -4.31
N ASP A 20 20.45 0.84 -3.62
CA ASP A 20 21.01 0.82 -2.26
C ASP A 20 19.97 1.14 -1.17
N ASN A 21 18.74 1.54 -1.56
CA ASN A 21 17.69 1.92 -0.62
C ASN A 21 16.49 0.97 -0.63
N TRP A 22 15.98 0.66 0.56
CA TRP A 22 14.72 -0.06 0.73
C TRP A 22 13.50 0.84 0.47
N SER A 23 13.61 2.15 0.78
CA SER A 23 12.56 3.12 0.45
C SER A 23 12.87 3.79 -0.88
N SER A 24 11.91 3.76 -1.80
CA SER A 24 12.04 4.39 -3.12
C SER A 24 11.60 5.87 -3.14
N CYS A 25 11.44 6.51 -1.97
CA CYS A 25 11.02 7.90 -1.83
C CYS A 25 11.97 8.88 -2.56
N HIS A 26 13.29 8.76 -2.35
CA HIS A 26 14.27 9.63 -2.98
C HIS A 26 14.32 9.42 -4.50
N ALA A 27 14.23 8.17 -4.93
CA ALA A 27 14.17 7.81 -6.34
C ALA A 27 12.91 8.39 -7.02
N ALA A 28 11.77 8.39 -6.33
CA ALA A 28 10.54 8.97 -6.87
C ALA A 28 10.63 10.48 -7.12
N LYS A 29 11.44 11.22 -6.34
CA LYS A 29 11.62 12.67 -6.51
C LYS A 29 12.33 13.05 -7.80
N VAL A 30 13.16 12.16 -8.35
CA VAL A 30 13.92 12.39 -9.59
C VAL A 30 13.19 11.89 -10.85
N LEU A 31 12.04 11.23 -10.69
CA LEU A 31 11.23 10.80 -11.83
C LEU A 31 10.69 12.01 -12.60
N SER A 32 10.99 12.04 -13.90
CA SER A 32 10.42 12.95 -14.89
C SER A 32 9.68 12.17 -15.97
N PHE A 33 8.95 12.87 -16.85
CA PHE A 33 8.27 12.25 -17.98
C PHE A 33 9.25 11.51 -18.90
N GLU A 34 10.37 12.15 -19.23
CA GLU A 34 11.42 11.62 -20.09
C GLU A 34 12.04 10.36 -19.47
N LEU A 35 12.34 10.41 -18.17
CA LEU A 35 12.92 9.29 -17.45
C LEU A 35 11.94 8.11 -17.36
N ILE A 36 10.65 8.35 -17.18
CA ILE A 36 9.62 7.30 -17.18
C ILE A 36 9.49 6.66 -18.56
N CYS A 37 9.50 7.45 -19.64
CA CYS A 37 9.52 6.91 -21.00
C CYS A 37 10.78 6.07 -21.26
N TYR A 38 11.92 6.49 -20.71
CA TYR A 38 13.18 5.76 -20.81
C TYR A 38 13.16 4.44 -20.02
N LEU A 39 12.53 4.45 -18.84
CA LEU A 39 12.28 3.28 -17.97
C LEU A 39 11.35 2.27 -18.64
N GLU A 40 10.26 2.71 -19.26
CA GLU A 40 9.29 1.86 -19.97
C GLU A 40 9.99 0.88 -20.93
N GLN A 41 10.93 1.38 -21.72
CA GLN A 41 11.65 0.59 -22.73
C GLN A 41 12.62 -0.44 -22.14
N ARG A 42 13.07 -0.23 -20.89
CA ARG A 42 14.15 -0.99 -20.25
C ARG A 42 13.69 -1.84 -19.09
N PHE A 43 12.43 -1.69 -18.66
CA PHE A 43 11.90 -2.31 -17.45
C PHE A 43 12.16 -3.82 -17.40
N LEU A 44 11.90 -4.55 -18.49
CA LEU A 44 12.10 -6.00 -18.56
C LEU A 44 13.57 -6.44 -18.54
N GLN A 45 14.51 -5.55 -18.87
CA GLN A 45 15.95 -5.85 -18.90
C GLN A 45 16.58 -5.82 -17.49
N LEU A 46 15.83 -5.34 -16.50
CA LEU A 46 16.29 -5.20 -15.13
C LEU A 46 16.05 -6.47 -14.31
N SER A 47 16.88 -6.66 -13.29
CA SER A 47 16.69 -7.76 -12.34
C SER A 47 15.38 -7.59 -11.56
N ALA A 48 14.78 -8.70 -11.14
CA ALA A 48 13.53 -8.68 -10.37
C ALA A 48 13.57 -7.73 -9.15
N PRO A 49 14.65 -7.68 -8.32
CA PRO A 49 14.74 -6.71 -7.23
C PRO A 49 14.66 -5.24 -7.69
N LEU A 50 15.31 -4.88 -8.79
CA LEU A 50 15.24 -3.51 -9.31
C LEU A 50 13.85 -3.19 -9.86
N ARG A 51 13.21 -4.14 -10.55
CA ARG A 51 11.83 -3.97 -11.04
C ARG A 51 10.85 -3.75 -9.89
N VAL A 52 10.94 -4.55 -8.82
CA VAL A 52 10.15 -4.33 -7.59
C VAL A 52 10.37 -2.91 -7.05
N ARG A 53 11.61 -2.45 -6.98
CA ARG A 53 11.92 -1.12 -6.42
C ARG A 53 11.51 0.05 -7.31
N ILE A 54 11.43 -0.16 -8.62
CA ILE A 54 10.80 0.78 -9.55
C ILE A 54 9.30 0.85 -9.28
N LEU A 55 8.63 -0.29 -9.17
CA LEU A 55 7.19 -0.32 -8.90
C LEU A 55 6.86 0.35 -7.55
N THR A 56 7.67 0.11 -6.51
CA THR A 56 7.51 0.80 -5.22
C THR A 56 7.83 2.29 -5.30
N SER A 57 8.68 2.76 -6.23
CA SER A 57 8.95 4.19 -6.39
C SER A 57 7.73 4.94 -6.90
N PHE A 58 6.91 4.29 -7.73
CA PHE A 58 5.67 4.88 -8.22
C PHE A 58 4.68 5.18 -7.11
N LEU A 59 4.72 4.47 -5.98
CA LEU A 59 3.88 4.76 -4.81
C LEU A 59 4.23 6.10 -4.12
N TYR A 60 5.43 6.64 -4.39
CA TYR A 60 5.90 7.92 -3.85
C TYR A 60 5.99 9.02 -4.91
N ILE A 61 5.47 8.77 -6.11
CA ILE A 61 5.58 9.70 -7.22
C ILE A 61 4.77 10.97 -6.96
N LYS A 62 5.26 12.12 -7.44
CA LYS A 62 4.52 13.38 -7.38
C LYS A 62 3.23 13.27 -8.19
N GLU A 63 2.15 13.82 -7.66
CA GLU A 63 0.82 13.80 -8.29
C GLU A 63 0.83 14.33 -9.74
N SER A 64 1.53 15.43 -9.99
CA SER A 64 1.66 15.99 -11.35
C SER A 64 2.31 15.03 -12.33
N ILE A 65 3.35 14.30 -11.90
CA ILE A 65 4.02 13.30 -12.74
C ILE A 65 3.14 12.06 -12.90
N ARG A 66 2.43 11.63 -11.84
CA ARG A 66 1.48 10.50 -11.88
C ARG A 66 0.43 10.70 -12.98
N VAL A 67 -0.21 11.87 -12.98
CA VAL A 67 -1.26 12.21 -13.94
C VAL A 67 -0.67 12.33 -15.35
N ASN A 68 0.43 13.08 -15.51
CA ASN A 68 1.03 13.33 -16.83
C ASN A 68 1.63 12.06 -17.47
N CYS A 69 2.09 11.10 -16.66
CA CYS A 69 2.74 9.89 -17.13
C CYS A 69 1.87 8.65 -16.97
N CYS A 70 0.57 8.80 -16.69
CA CYS A 70 -0.34 7.71 -16.33
C CYS A 70 -0.25 6.55 -17.34
N ASP A 71 -0.43 6.82 -18.63
CA ASP A 71 -0.38 5.80 -19.70
C ASP A 71 0.97 5.07 -19.75
N LYS A 72 2.06 5.79 -19.52
CA LYS A 72 3.42 5.25 -19.56
C LYS A 72 3.69 4.34 -18.36
N ILE A 73 3.26 4.77 -17.17
CA ILE A 73 3.37 3.97 -15.96
C ILE A 73 2.47 2.74 -16.08
N LEU A 74 1.24 2.87 -16.58
CA LEU A 74 0.33 1.73 -16.77
C LEU A 74 0.91 0.66 -17.70
N LYS A 75 1.63 1.04 -18.76
CA LYS A 75 2.36 0.08 -19.60
C LYS A 75 3.45 -0.66 -18.83
N ILE A 76 4.19 0.02 -17.96
CA ILE A 76 5.17 -0.63 -17.07
C ILE A 76 4.46 -1.63 -16.14
N LEU A 77 3.31 -1.26 -15.57
CA LEU A 77 2.54 -2.15 -14.70
C LEU A 77 2.02 -3.38 -15.47
N GLU A 78 1.57 -3.21 -16.71
CA GLU A 78 1.14 -4.32 -17.59
C GLU A 78 2.29 -5.31 -17.85
N LEU A 79 3.49 -4.81 -18.13
CA LEU A 79 4.68 -5.64 -18.26
C LEU A 79 4.96 -6.40 -16.94
N GLY A 80 4.86 -5.71 -15.80
CA GLY A 80 5.11 -6.31 -14.49
C GLY A 80 4.05 -7.33 -14.04
N GLU A 81 2.80 -7.22 -14.49
CA GLU A 81 1.73 -8.19 -14.18
C GLU A 81 1.95 -9.56 -14.82
N THR A 82 2.68 -9.61 -15.93
CA THR A 82 3.06 -10.86 -16.63
C THR A 82 4.44 -11.37 -16.25
N ASP A 83 5.09 -10.75 -15.26
CA ASP A 83 6.45 -11.08 -14.87
C ASP A 83 6.58 -12.49 -14.29
N SER A 84 7.73 -13.15 -14.48
CA SER A 84 7.99 -14.46 -13.88
C SER A 84 8.13 -14.38 -12.35
N ASN A 85 8.56 -13.24 -11.80
CA ASN A 85 8.71 -13.03 -10.37
C ASN A 85 7.38 -12.60 -9.71
N GLU A 86 6.99 -13.31 -8.66
CA GLU A 86 5.73 -13.05 -7.95
C GLU A 86 5.65 -11.66 -7.32
N TRP A 87 6.75 -11.16 -6.75
CA TRP A 87 6.77 -9.83 -6.14
C TRP A 87 6.58 -8.73 -7.18
N VAL A 88 7.16 -8.87 -8.36
CA VAL A 88 6.94 -7.92 -9.47
C VAL A 88 5.46 -7.92 -9.88
N ARG A 89 4.84 -9.10 -10.02
CA ARG A 89 3.41 -9.20 -10.33
C ARG A 89 2.52 -8.55 -9.27
N LYS A 90 2.74 -8.91 -7.99
CA LYS A 90 1.95 -8.38 -6.87
C LYS A 90 2.08 -6.87 -6.75
N MET A 91 3.30 -6.34 -6.83
CA MET A 91 3.52 -4.89 -6.77
C MET A 91 2.92 -4.14 -7.95
N SER A 92 2.88 -4.75 -9.13
CA SER A 92 2.26 -4.13 -10.31
C SER A 92 0.75 -4.00 -10.16
N ARG A 93 0.08 -5.07 -9.72
CA ARG A 93 -1.36 -5.08 -9.42
C ARG A 93 -1.70 -4.09 -8.30
N LEU A 94 -0.91 -4.09 -7.23
CA LEU A 94 -1.08 -3.18 -6.09
C LEU A 94 -1.03 -1.70 -6.49
N SER A 95 -0.09 -1.37 -7.38
CA SER A 95 0.17 0.02 -7.75
C SER A 95 -0.85 0.53 -8.77
N ARG A 96 -1.51 -0.35 -9.53
CA ARG A 96 -2.40 0.04 -10.64
C ARG A 96 -3.56 0.94 -10.22
N PRO A 97 -4.34 0.64 -9.16
CA PRO A 97 -5.39 1.55 -8.70
C PRO A 97 -4.83 2.92 -8.32
N TYR A 98 -3.72 2.95 -7.58
CA TYR A 98 -3.07 4.19 -7.17
C TYR A 98 -2.64 5.05 -8.36
N ILE A 99 -2.07 4.45 -9.42
CA ILE A 99 -1.68 5.21 -10.61
C ILE A 99 -2.88 5.79 -11.34
N LYS A 100 -4.01 5.09 -11.38
CA LYS A 100 -5.24 5.60 -12.02
C LYS A 100 -5.94 6.67 -11.18
N THR A 101 -6.13 6.43 -9.88
CA THR A 101 -7.07 7.21 -9.05
C THR A 101 -6.41 8.02 -7.93
N GLY A 102 -5.13 7.76 -7.64
CA GLY A 102 -4.43 8.32 -6.48
C GLY A 102 -4.74 7.56 -5.18
N ILE A 103 -5.58 6.52 -5.24
CA ILE A 103 -6.00 5.72 -4.09
C ILE A 103 -5.57 4.28 -4.31
N MET A 104 -4.90 3.70 -3.33
CA MET A 104 -4.56 2.28 -3.32
C MET A 104 -5.80 1.46 -2.99
N ASP A 105 -6.13 0.47 -3.82
CA ASP A 105 -7.22 -0.48 -3.57
C ASP A 105 -6.65 -1.91 -3.51
N LEU A 106 -6.78 -2.53 -2.34
CA LEU A 106 -6.30 -3.88 -2.07
C LEU A 106 -7.26 -4.97 -2.57
N LYS A 107 -8.52 -4.61 -2.88
CA LYS A 107 -9.55 -5.58 -3.28
C LYS A 107 -9.17 -6.37 -4.52
N GLU A 108 -8.45 -5.75 -5.46
CA GLU A 108 -8.03 -6.39 -6.71
C GLU A 108 -6.68 -7.10 -6.61
N THR A 109 -5.92 -6.86 -5.54
CA THR A 109 -4.51 -7.24 -5.48
C THR A 109 -4.30 -8.63 -4.88
N ASP A 110 -5.02 -8.98 -3.82
CA ASP A 110 -4.67 -10.18 -3.07
C ASP A 110 -5.84 -10.82 -2.28
N THR A 111 -6.98 -11.02 -2.95
CA THR A 111 -8.07 -11.82 -2.36
C THR A 111 -7.57 -13.21 -1.97
N GLU A 112 -6.74 -13.86 -2.79
CA GLU A 112 -6.20 -15.20 -2.51
C GLU A 112 -5.31 -15.24 -1.26
N THR A 113 -4.34 -14.33 -1.11
CA THR A 113 -3.52 -14.33 0.12
C THR A 113 -4.34 -13.88 1.32
N ALA A 114 -5.29 -12.95 1.15
CA ALA A 114 -6.23 -12.60 2.22
C ALA A 114 -7.02 -13.82 2.67
N PHE A 115 -7.57 -14.62 1.75
CA PHE A 115 -8.25 -15.88 2.05
C PHE A 115 -7.32 -16.90 2.73
N ARG A 116 -6.07 -17.05 2.26
CA ARG A 116 -5.10 -17.95 2.90
C ARG A 116 -4.77 -17.53 4.33
N ILE A 117 -4.60 -16.23 4.57
CA ILE A 117 -4.37 -15.68 5.92
C ILE A 117 -5.60 -15.92 6.80
N ILE A 118 -6.79 -15.63 6.30
CA ILE A 118 -8.05 -15.87 7.04
C ILE A 118 -8.19 -17.34 7.41
N ASN A 119 -8.05 -18.25 6.44
CA ASN A 119 -8.14 -19.69 6.70
C ASN A 119 -7.09 -20.17 7.70
N PHE A 120 -5.85 -19.69 7.60
CA PHE A 120 -4.80 -20.03 8.55
C PHE A 120 -5.16 -19.56 9.98
N LEU A 121 -5.72 -18.36 10.13
CA LEU A 121 -6.15 -17.83 11.42
C LEU A 121 -7.35 -18.61 11.97
N ASP A 122 -8.31 -18.97 11.13
CA ASP A 122 -9.48 -19.79 11.50
C ASP A 122 -9.05 -21.20 11.95
N ASP A 123 -8.12 -21.84 11.22
CA ASP A 123 -7.54 -23.14 11.59
C ASP A 123 -6.78 -23.07 12.92
N LYS A 124 -6.04 -21.97 13.16
CA LYS A 124 -5.35 -21.71 14.42
C LYS A 124 -6.32 -21.52 15.59
N GLN A 125 -7.44 -20.82 15.38
CA GLN A 125 -8.48 -20.63 16.40
C GLN A 125 -9.11 -21.97 16.79
N ASN A 126 -9.38 -22.83 15.81
CA ASN A 126 -10.01 -24.13 16.02
C ASN A 126 -9.10 -25.15 16.73
N ASN A 127 -7.78 -25.05 16.55
CA ASN A 127 -6.81 -26.04 17.07
C ASN A 127 -6.06 -25.60 18.35
N ASP A 128 -5.69 -24.32 18.48
CA ASP A 128 -4.78 -23.85 19.53
C ASP A 128 -5.47 -23.00 20.62
N GLY A 129 -6.79 -22.77 20.52
CA GLY A 129 -7.55 -21.96 21.50
C GLY A 129 -7.11 -20.48 21.59
N CYS A 130 -6.31 -20.02 20.63
CA CYS A 130 -5.82 -18.65 20.58
C CYS A 130 -6.95 -17.71 20.10
N GLU A 131 -7.59 -17.01 21.03
CA GLU A 131 -8.62 -16.01 20.73
C GLU A 131 -8.00 -14.75 20.11
N TYR A 132 -7.90 -14.71 18.77
CA TYR A 132 -7.72 -13.43 18.08
C TYR A 132 -9.00 -12.59 18.20
N ALA A 133 -8.85 -11.27 18.31
CA ALA A 133 -10.00 -10.37 18.35
C ALA A 133 -10.73 -10.41 16.99
N VAL A 134 -11.83 -11.15 16.93
CA VAL A 134 -12.69 -11.22 15.73
C VAL A 134 -13.22 -9.83 15.45
N LYS A 135 -12.98 -9.33 14.23
CA LYS A 135 -13.61 -8.09 13.77
C LYS A 135 -15.12 -8.33 13.81
N PRO A 136 -15.88 -7.54 14.56
CA PRO A 136 -17.30 -7.80 14.68
C PRO A 136 -17.97 -7.66 13.31
N GLY A 137 -19.03 -8.42 13.07
CA GLY A 137 -19.70 -8.49 11.77
C GLY A 137 -20.16 -7.12 11.28
N LEU A 138 -20.50 -7.01 10.00
CA LEU A 138 -20.86 -5.72 9.38
C LEU A 138 -22.03 -5.05 10.13
N GLU A 139 -22.92 -5.87 10.69
CA GLU A 139 -24.03 -5.50 11.56
C GLU A 139 -23.59 -4.72 12.81
N TYR A 140 -22.40 -4.99 13.36
CA TYR A 140 -21.86 -4.31 14.55
C TYR A 140 -21.18 -2.98 14.25
N VAL A 141 -20.78 -2.74 13.00
CA VAL A 141 -20.17 -1.45 12.59
C VAL A 141 -21.22 -0.34 12.52
N HIS A 142 -22.50 -0.71 12.40
CA HIS A 142 -23.64 0.23 12.30
C HIS A 142 -24.54 0.28 13.54
N ILE A 143 -24.36 -0.62 14.51
CA ILE A 143 -25.04 -0.54 15.81
C ILE A 143 -24.19 0.36 16.71
N CYS A 144 -24.39 1.67 16.58
CA CYS A 144 -24.05 2.58 17.66
C CYS A 144 -24.99 2.24 18.83
N ASP A 145 -24.48 1.52 19.85
CA ASP A 145 -25.21 1.37 21.12
C ASP A 145 -25.52 2.77 21.67
N ILE A 146 -26.81 3.12 21.71
CA ILE A 146 -27.31 4.40 22.25
C ILE A 146 -27.28 4.41 23.78
N SER A 147 -26.97 3.28 24.42
CA SER A 147 -26.77 3.16 25.86
C SER A 147 -25.30 3.35 26.23
N ASP A 148 -24.87 4.61 26.37
CA ASP A 148 -24.41 5.11 27.67
C ASP A 148 -23.80 6.50 27.53
N THR A 149 -24.30 7.38 28.39
CA THR A 149 -23.96 8.79 28.62
C THR A 149 -24.39 9.79 27.54
N GLN A 150 -25.40 10.59 27.91
CA GLN A 150 -25.77 11.84 27.26
C GLN A 150 -24.55 12.76 27.20
N VAL A 151 -24.02 12.98 25.99
CA VAL A 151 -23.04 14.03 25.73
C VAL A 151 -23.82 15.26 25.28
N ASN A 152 -23.80 16.32 26.10
CA ASN A 152 -24.39 17.62 25.80
C ASN A 152 -23.69 18.20 24.56
N HIS A 153 -24.42 18.31 23.44
CA HIS A 153 -23.91 18.83 22.19
C HIS A 153 -24.02 20.36 22.17
N GLY A 154 -22.89 21.03 22.43
CA GLY A 154 -22.78 22.49 22.34
C GLY A 154 -22.44 22.99 20.93
N ASP A 155 -21.69 22.24 20.12
CA ASP A 155 -21.22 22.72 18.80
C ASP A 155 -21.08 21.60 17.75
N GLU A 156 -21.42 21.94 16.51
CA GLU A 156 -21.52 21.11 15.30
C GLU A 156 -20.22 20.32 14.99
N TYR A 157 -19.06 20.81 15.44
CA TYR A 157 -17.76 20.14 15.29
C TYR A 157 -17.56 18.91 16.18
N THR A 158 -18.34 18.76 17.26
CA THR A 158 -18.23 17.60 18.16
C THR A 158 -18.92 16.34 17.61
N LEU A 159 -19.70 16.47 16.53
CA LEU A 159 -20.40 15.35 15.89
C LEU A 159 -19.45 14.34 15.22
N PHE A 160 -18.23 14.78 14.87
CA PHE A 160 -17.22 13.95 14.22
C PHE A 160 -16.13 13.45 15.17
N MET A 161 -16.19 13.82 16.45
CA MET A 161 -15.27 13.25 17.43
C MET A 161 -15.69 11.81 17.77
N PRO A 162 -14.74 10.86 17.80
CA PRO A 162 -14.99 9.51 18.28
C PRO A 162 -15.57 9.58 19.69
N ARG A 163 -16.79 9.07 19.88
CA ARG A 163 -17.50 9.12 21.18
C ARG A 163 -16.80 8.31 22.28
N ARG A 164 -15.87 7.42 21.90
CA ARG A 164 -15.03 6.66 22.82
C ARG A 164 -13.59 7.16 22.70
N ASN A 165 -12.97 7.45 23.84
CA ASN A 165 -11.56 7.81 23.90
C ASN A 165 -10.72 6.63 23.40
N PHE A 166 -10.01 6.82 22.27
CA PHE A 166 -9.16 5.81 21.66
C PHE A 166 -8.07 5.32 22.60
N ASP A 167 -7.61 6.13 23.55
CA ASP A 167 -6.63 5.74 24.55
C ASP A 167 -7.19 4.67 25.49
N ILE A 168 -8.48 4.74 25.83
CA ILE A 168 -9.16 3.75 26.67
C ILE A 168 -9.38 2.44 25.90
N ILE A 169 -9.68 2.53 24.61
CA ILE A 169 -9.78 1.36 23.73
C ILE A 169 -8.40 0.70 23.58
N GLY A 170 -7.35 1.48 23.35
CA GLY A 170 -5.97 1.02 23.25
C GLY A 170 -5.51 0.31 24.52
N ALA A 171 -5.72 0.92 25.69
CA ALA A 171 -5.37 0.33 26.99
C ALA A 171 -6.13 -0.99 27.26
N LYS A 172 -7.40 -1.09 26.84
CA LYS A 172 -8.17 -2.35 26.96
C LYS A 172 -7.62 -3.45 26.05
N ILE A 173 -7.25 -3.11 24.81
CA ILE A 173 -6.66 -4.06 23.86
C ILE A 173 -5.30 -4.52 24.36
N GLU A 174 -4.45 -3.61 24.83
CA GLU A 174 -3.12 -3.91 25.36
C GLU A 174 -3.20 -4.82 26.59
N LYS A 175 -4.12 -4.53 27.52
CA LYS A 175 -4.37 -5.39 28.69
C LYS A 175 -4.85 -6.79 28.29
N LYS A 176 -5.69 -6.90 27.26
CA LYS A 176 -6.17 -8.19 26.75
C LYS A 176 -5.06 -8.98 26.04
N ALA A 177 -4.21 -8.30 25.27
CA ALA A 177 -3.05 -8.92 24.61
C ALA A 177 -2.05 -9.49 25.63
N LEU A 178 -1.79 -8.75 26.72
CA LEU A 178 -0.90 -9.20 27.79
C LEU A 178 -1.47 -10.40 28.58
N SER A 179 -2.79 -10.54 28.67
CA SER A 179 -3.43 -11.68 29.36
C SER A 179 -3.41 -13.00 28.56
N CYS A 180 -3.07 -12.97 27.28
CA CYS A 180 -2.98 -14.17 26.42
C CYS A 180 -1.56 -14.78 26.37
N ILE A 181 -0.62 -14.30 27.21
CA ILE A 181 0.80 -14.72 27.23
C ILE A 181 1.07 -15.76 28.35
N HIS A 182 0.05 -16.40 28.92
CA HIS A 182 0.19 -17.46 29.93
C HIS A 182 -0.50 -18.75 29.50
#